data_AF-A0A257JFW7-F1
#
_entry.id   AF-A0A257JFW7-F1
#
_cell.length_a   1.000
_cell.length_b   1.000
_cell.length_c   1.000
_cell.angle_alpha   90.00
_cell.angle_beta   90.00
_cell.angle_gamma   90.00
#
_symmetry.space_group_name_H-M   'P 1'
#
loop_
_entity.id
_entity.type
_entity.pdbx_description
1 polymer ?
#
loop_
_entity_poly.entity_id
_entity_poly.type
_entity_poly.pdbx_seq_one_letter_code
_entity_poly.pdbx_strand_id
1 'polypeptide(L)'
;MDKANFEIVGNVGKIEIKTFGKTGKLATLSVATSERWKTEDGTQKDRTYWHRVTVFAPAIIARIETMVQKGTRVRLLGRIRPSSYDDDQGRTRYVIEFVLGPFSELEVLARGKAKAE
;
A
#
# COMPACT_ATOMS: atom_id res chain seq x y z
N MET A 1 16.62 12.96 -15.60
CA MET A 1 16.47 12.78 -14.14
C MET A 1 15.91 11.39 -13.92
N ASP A 2 16.66 10.57 -13.18
CA ASP A 2 16.34 9.15 -13.00
C ASP A 2 15.18 8.97 -12.01
N LYS A 3 14.38 7.93 -12.22
CA LYS A 3 13.16 7.68 -11.42
C LYS A 3 12.98 6.18 -11.20
N ALA A 4 12.70 5.79 -9.97
CA ALA A 4 12.26 4.44 -9.61
C ALA A 4 10.79 4.51 -9.14
N ASN A 5 9.90 3.83 -9.86
CA ASN A 5 8.46 3.83 -9.61
C ASN A 5 7.95 2.42 -9.34
N PHE A 6 6.75 2.31 -8.76
CA PHE A 6 6.03 1.04 -8.61
C PHE A 6 4.59 1.17 -9.09
N GLU A 7 4.01 0.02 -9.41
CA GLU A 7 2.57 -0.16 -9.62
C GLU A 7 2.07 -1.32 -8.77
N ILE A 8 1.00 -1.10 -8.00
CA ILE A 8 0.31 -2.15 -7.25
C ILE A 8 -1.18 -2.09 -7.59
N VAL A 9 -1.72 -3.22 -8.04
CA VAL A 9 -3.17 -3.41 -8.23
C VAL A 9 -3.65 -4.51 -7.29
N GLY A 10 -4.39 -4.14 -6.25
CA GLY A 10 -4.67 -5.05 -5.15
C GLY A 10 -5.84 -4.61 -4.29
N ASN A 11 -6.11 -5.40 -3.24
CA ASN A 11 -7.21 -5.14 -2.32
C ASN A 11 -6.67 -4.58 -1.00
N VAL A 12 -7.25 -3.49 -0.52
CA VAL A 12 -6.85 -2.86 0.74
C VAL A 12 -7.28 -3.74 1.92
N GLY A 13 -6.34 -4.24 2.72
CA GLY A 13 -6.63 -5.02 3.92
C GLY A 13 -6.74 -4.18 5.19
N LYS A 14 -5.94 -3.11 5.29
CA LYS A 14 -5.92 -2.20 6.44
C LYS A 14 -5.57 -0.78 6.00
N ILE A 15 -6.17 0.19 6.68
CA ILE A 15 -5.91 1.62 6.53
C ILE A 15 -5.60 2.16 7.92
N GLU A 16 -4.52 2.91 8.05
CA GLU A 16 -4.19 3.67 9.24
C GLU A 16 -3.90 5.11 8.84
N ILE A 17 -4.58 6.07 9.47
CA ILE A 17 -4.35 7.50 9.25
C ILE A 17 -3.92 8.11 10.57
N LYS A 18 -2.73 8.70 10.58
CA LYS A 18 -2.19 9.44 11.72
C LYS A 18 -2.18 10.92 11.39
N THR A 19 -2.67 11.72 12.32
CA THR A 19 -2.63 13.19 12.24
C THR A 19 -1.56 13.70 13.19
N PHE A 20 -0.74 14.64 12.73
CA PHE A 20 0.35 15.25 13.48
C PHE A 20 0.25 16.77 13.40
N GLY A 21 0.33 17.44 14.55
CA GLY A 21 0.12 18.88 14.63
C GLY A 21 -1.29 19.29 14.16
N LYS A 22 -1.42 20.50 13.62
CA LYS A 22 -2.73 21.03 13.17
C LYS A 22 -3.17 20.57 11.79
N THR A 23 -2.23 20.25 10.88
CA THR A 23 -2.55 20.01 9.46
C THR A 23 -1.82 18.82 8.83
N GLY A 24 -0.84 18.23 9.51
CA GLY A 24 -0.09 17.09 8.98
C GLY A 24 -0.91 15.82 9.06
N LYS A 25 -1.05 15.08 7.95
CA LYS A 25 -1.61 13.73 7.94
C LYS A 25 -0.64 12.76 7.25
N LEU A 26 -0.66 11.52 7.71
CA LEU A 26 0.05 10.40 7.12
C LEU A 26 -0.91 9.22 7.03
N ALA A 27 -1.09 8.65 5.85
CA ALA A 27 -1.82 7.40 5.71
C ALA A 27 -0.86 6.23 5.43
N THR A 28 -1.17 5.07 5.97
CA THR A 28 -0.54 3.79 5.65
C THR A 28 -1.61 2.83 5.17
N LEU A 29 -1.39 2.26 3.99
CA LEU A 29 -2.24 1.22 3.41
C LEU A 29 -1.49 -0.11 3.46
N SER A 30 -2.20 -1.18 3.84
CA SER A 30 -1.77 -2.55 3.59
C SER A 30 -2.59 -3.09 2.41
N VAL A 31 -1.91 -3.45 1.32
CA VAL A 31 -2.56 -3.87 0.06
C VAL A 31 -2.14 -5.30 -0.26
N ALA A 32 -3.11 -6.18 -0.48
CA ALA A 32 -2.89 -7.56 -0.86
C ALA A 32 -2.82 -7.71 -2.38
N THR A 33 -1.82 -8.44 -2.87
CA THR A 33 -1.80 -9.05 -4.21
C THR A 33 -1.70 -10.55 -4.09
N SER A 34 -2.37 -11.30 -4.97
CA SER A 34 -2.39 -12.75 -4.92
C SER A 34 -1.96 -13.34 -6.26
N GLU A 35 -1.12 -14.37 -6.20
CA GLU A 35 -0.68 -15.17 -7.33
C GLU A 35 -1.27 -16.57 -7.19
N ARG A 36 -1.87 -17.07 -8.27
CA ARG A 36 -2.38 -18.44 -8.37
C ARG A 36 -1.61 -19.18 -9.44
N TRP A 37 -1.08 -20.34 -9.10
CA TRP A 37 -0.34 -21.18 -10.04
C TRP A 37 -0.62 -22.66 -9.79
N LYS A 38 -0.40 -23.45 -10.83
CA LYS A 38 -0.48 -24.91 -10.75
C LYS A 38 0.92 -25.46 -10.48
N THR A 39 1.05 -26.35 -9.52
CA THR A 39 2.30 -27.07 -9.24
C THR A 39 2.48 -28.29 -10.14
N GLU A 40 3.68 -28.85 -10.17
CA GLU A 40 4.03 -29.99 -11.03
C GLU A 40 3.17 -31.24 -10.77
N ASP A 41 2.76 -31.46 -9.52
CA ASP A 41 1.82 -32.51 -9.08
C ASP A 41 0.35 -32.22 -9.45
N GLY A 42 0.09 -31.07 -10.09
CA GLY A 42 -1.22 -30.69 -10.59
C GLY A 42 -2.11 -29.95 -9.59
N THR A 43 -1.64 -29.74 -8.35
CA THR A 43 -2.34 -28.99 -7.32
C THR A 43 -2.36 -27.49 -7.63
N GLN A 44 -3.46 -26.81 -7.34
CA GLN A 44 -3.55 -25.35 -7.40
C GLN A 44 -3.03 -24.76 -6.09
N LYS A 45 -2.06 -23.83 -6.17
CA LYS A 45 -1.56 -23.08 -5.02
C LYS A 45 -1.81 -21.59 -5.20
N ASP A 46 -2.13 -20.95 -4.08
CA ASP A 46 -2.30 -19.51 -3.97
C ASP A 46 -1.27 -18.94 -2.99
N ARG A 47 -0.69 -17.79 -3.33
CA ARG A 47 0.18 -17.02 -2.44
C ARG A 47 -0.26 -15.57 -2.45
N THR A 48 -0.36 -15.00 -1.25
CA THR A 48 -0.71 -13.60 -1.08
C THR A 48 0.49 -12.84 -0.53
N TYR A 49 0.81 -11.72 -1.16
CA TYR A 49 1.82 -10.77 -0.73
C TYR A 49 1.14 -9.52 -0.19
N TRP A 50 1.72 -8.94 0.85
CA TRP A 50 1.22 -7.74 1.49
C TRP A 50 2.20 -6.61 1.31
N HIS A 51 1.72 -5.52 0.71
CA HIS A 51 2.50 -4.33 0.43
C HIS A 51 2.10 -3.23 1.38
N ARG A 52 3.09 -2.66 2.09
CA ARG A 52 2.87 -1.48 2.93
C ARG A 52 3.17 -0.23 2.12
N VAL A 53 2.14 0.58 1.89
CA VAL A 53 2.25 1.83 1.12
C VAL A 53 2.03 3.03 2.03
N THR A 54 2.99 3.94 2.05
CA THR A 54 2.96 5.17 2.84
C THR A 54 2.53 6.35 1.97
N VAL A 55 1.58 7.14 2.44
CA VAL A 55 1.00 8.26 1.69
C VAL A 55 1.19 9.55 2.48
N PHE A 56 1.93 10.48 1.88
CA PHE A 56 2.17 11.81 2.44
C PHE A 56 1.34 12.90 1.74
N ALA A 57 0.85 12.64 0.52
CA ALA A 57 0.14 13.62 -0.27
C ALA A 57 -1.26 13.91 0.30
N PRO A 58 -1.56 15.13 0.78
CA PRO A 58 -2.84 15.45 1.41
C PRO A 58 -4.05 15.17 0.52
N ALA A 59 -3.94 15.45 -0.78
CA ALA A 59 -5.01 15.18 -1.75
C ALA A 59 -5.32 13.69 -1.88
N ILE A 60 -4.30 12.83 -1.84
CA ILE A 60 -4.49 11.36 -1.89
C ILE A 60 -5.07 10.87 -0.57
N ILE A 61 -4.60 11.39 0.57
CA ILE A 61 -5.15 11.06 1.89
C ILE A 61 -6.65 11.39 1.95
N ALA A 62 -7.06 12.57 1.48
CA ALA A 62 -8.48 12.95 1.44
C ALA A 62 -9.33 12.00 0.57
N ARG A 63 -8.79 11.49 -0.56
CA ARG A 63 -9.45 10.45 -1.37
C ARG A 63 -9.53 9.11 -0.64
N ILE A 64 -8.48 8.74 0.10
CA ILE A 64 -8.47 7.52 0.92
C ILE A 64 -9.58 7.60 1.98
N GLU A 65 -9.67 8.71 2.71
CA GLU A 65 -10.67 8.94 3.76
C GLU A 65 -12.11 8.80 3.26
N THR A 66 -12.37 9.17 2.00
CA THR A 66 -13.73 9.24 1.44
C THR A 66 -14.11 8.03 0.60
N MET A 67 -13.16 7.39 -0.08
CA MET A 67 -13.44 6.38 -1.12
C MET A 67 -12.83 5.01 -0.83
N VAL A 68 -11.93 4.89 0.14
CA VAL A 68 -11.17 3.67 0.38
C VAL A 68 -11.53 3.09 1.75
N GLN A 69 -12.01 1.87 1.73
CA GLN A 69 -12.26 1.05 2.92
C GLN A 69 -11.58 -0.32 2.78
N LYS A 70 -11.58 -1.12 3.85
CA LYS A 70 -11.14 -2.52 3.77
C LYS A 70 -11.91 -3.26 2.67
N GLY A 71 -11.19 -4.04 1.87
CA GLY A 71 -11.69 -4.77 0.71
C GLY A 71 -11.77 -3.94 -0.58
N THR A 72 -11.53 -2.62 -0.54
CA THR A 72 -11.52 -1.78 -1.74
C THR A 72 -10.39 -2.20 -2.66
N ARG A 73 -10.71 -2.42 -3.93
CA ARG A 73 -9.71 -2.71 -4.96
C ARG A 73 -9.18 -1.40 -5.51
N VAL A 74 -7.87 -1.24 -5.46
CA VAL A 74 -7.16 -0.01 -5.82
C VAL A 74 -6.02 -0.29 -6.78
N ARG A 75 -5.69 0.73 -7.58
CA ARG A 75 -4.45 0.82 -8.34
C ARG A 75 -3.64 2.00 -7.78
N LEU A 76 -2.40 1.72 -7.42
CA LEU A 76 -1.48 2.67 -6.82
C LEU A 76 -0.24 2.82 -7.71
N LEU A 77 0.06 4.05 -8.14
CA LEU A 77 1.32 4.39 -8.80
C LEU A 77 2.10 5.36 -7.93
N GLY A 78 3.32 4.96 -7.57
CA GLY A 78 4.14 5.73 -6.66
C GLY A 78 5.61 5.62 -6.93
N ARG A 79 6.41 6.07 -5.95
CA ARG A 79 7.87 6.00 -5.99
C ARG A 79 8.38 4.98 -5.00
N ILE A 80 9.46 4.34 -5.38
CA ILE A 80 10.21 3.44 -4.51
C ILE A 80 11.29 4.26 -3.80
N ARG A 81 11.37 4.14 -2.46
CA ARG A 81 12.40 4.78 -1.65
C ARG A 81 13.16 3.72 -0.84
N PRO A 82 14.43 3.44 -1.16
CA PRO A 82 15.30 2.71 -0.26
C PRO A 82 15.48 3.51 1.04
N SER A 83 15.38 2.84 2.18
CA SER A 83 15.65 3.42 3.50
C SER A 83 16.39 2.41 4.35
N SER A 84 17.07 2.90 5.37
CA SER A 84 17.63 2.06 6.43
C SER A 84 17.25 2.58 7.80
N TYR A 85 17.21 1.69 8.79
CA TYR A 85 17.06 2.04 10.19
C TYR A 85 17.83 1.02 11.03
N ASP A 86 18.31 1.44 12.20
CA ASP A 86 18.96 0.52 13.14
C ASP A 86 17.89 -0.14 14.02
N ASP A 87 17.96 -1.46 14.15
CA ASP A 87 17.09 -2.21 15.05
C ASP A 87 17.54 -2.06 16.52
N ASP A 88 16.71 -2.50 17.46
CA ASP A 88 17.00 -2.42 18.91
C ASP A 88 18.26 -3.19 19.33
N GLN A 89 18.79 -4.04 18.45
CA GLN A 89 20.03 -4.80 18.66
C GLN A 89 21.25 -4.13 18.00
N GLY A 90 21.09 -2.90 17.49
CA GLY A 90 22.14 -2.11 16.85
C GLY A 90 22.51 -2.57 15.43
N ARG A 91 21.68 -3.38 14.77
CA ARG A 91 21.95 -3.82 13.39
C ARG A 91 21.18 -2.96 12.40
N THR A 92 21.87 -2.46 11.38
CA THR A 92 21.24 -1.74 10.27
C THR A 92 20.37 -2.67 9.43
N ARG A 93 19.10 -2.30 9.27
CA ARG A 93 18.12 -2.97 8.41
C ARG A 93 17.86 -2.11 7.18
N TYR A 94 17.86 -2.74 6.02
CA TYR A 94 17.51 -2.11 4.75
C TYR A 94 16.07 -2.45 4.39
N VAL A 95 15.30 -1.44 3.99
CA VAL A 95 13.91 -1.58 3.59
C VAL A 95 13.65 -0.82 2.30
N ILE A 96 12.72 -1.36 1.52
CA ILE A 96 12.19 -0.69 0.34
C ILE A 96 10.81 -0.15 0.71
N GLU A 97 10.65 1.16 0.64
CA GLU A 97 9.40 1.83 0.96
C GLU A 97 8.63 2.18 -0.31
N PHE A 98 7.34 1.86 -0.33
CA PHE A 98 6.41 2.29 -1.37
C PHE A 98 5.74 3.59 -0.93
N VAL A 99 6.00 4.68 -1.64
CA VAL A 99 5.56 6.03 -1.24
C VAL A 99 4.66 6.66 -2.30
N LEU A 100 3.52 7.18 -1.85
CA LEU A 100 2.67 8.08 -2.64
C LEU A 100 2.91 9.53 -2.22
N GLY A 101 3.53 10.29 -3.13
CA GLY A 101 3.81 11.71 -3.00
C GLY A 101 2.88 12.58 -3.87
N PRO A 102 3.15 13.88 -4.00
CA PRO A 102 2.27 14.82 -4.72
C PRO A 102 2.00 14.46 -6.19
N PHE A 103 2.90 13.72 -6.84
CA PHE A 103 2.80 13.30 -8.25
C PHE A 103 2.46 11.82 -8.40
N SER A 104 1.93 11.19 -7.34
CA SER A 104 1.52 9.79 -7.33
C SER A 104 0.02 9.66 -7.63
N GLU A 105 -0.40 8.48 -8.05
CA GLU A 105 -1.80 8.22 -8.41
C GLU A 105 -2.40 7.15 -7.52
N LEU A 106 -3.64 7.40 -7.10
CA LEU A 106 -4.52 6.40 -6.50
C LEU A 106 -5.82 6.38 -7.29
N GLU A 107 -6.17 5.20 -7.76
CA GLU A 107 -7.42 4.92 -8.46
C GLU A 107 -8.20 3.84 -7.71
N VAL A 108 -9.49 4.07 -7.52
CA VAL A 108 -10.42 3.09 -6.93
C VAL A 108 -11.07 2.31 -8.07
N LEU A 109 -10.75 1.03 -8.19
CA LEU A 109 -11.23 0.16 -9.25
C LEU A 109 -12.55 -0.52 -8.88
N ALA A 110 -12.74 -0.86 -7.61
CA ALA A 110 -13.99 -1.40 -7.10
C ALA A 110 -14.12 -1.13 -5.60
N ARG A 111 -15.32 -0.77 -5.13
CA ARG A 111 -15.58 -0.60 -3.70
C ARG A 111 -15.58 -1.96 -2.99
N GLY A 112 -15.00 -2.02 -1.79
CA GLY A 112 -15.08 -3.21 -0.95
C GLY A 112 -16.53 -3.51 -0.59
N LYS A 113 -16.93 -4.79 -0.59
CA LYS A 113 -18.24 -5.20 -0.09
C LYS A 113 -18.34 -4.78 1.38
N ALA A 114 -19.43 -4.10 1.76
CA ALA A 114 -19.73 -3.88 3.17
C ALA A 114 -19.78 -5.24 3.86
N LYS A 115 -19.11 -5.37 5.02
CA LYS A 115 -19.33 -6.56 5.85
C LYS A 115 -20.82 -6.58 6.20
N ALA A 116 -21.52 -7.65 5.83
CA ALA A 116 -22.75 -7.99 6.54
C ALA A 116 -22.33 -8.24 8.00
N GLU A 117 -23.03 -7.57 8.91
CA GLU A 117 -22.83 -7.69 10.36
C GLU A 117 -23.14 -9.11 10.85
#